data_AF-A0A1B7W598-F1
#
_entry.id   AF-A0A1B7W598-F1
#
_cell.length_a   1.000
_cell.length_b   1.000
_cell.length_c   1.000
_cell.angle_alpha   90.00
_cell.angle_beta   90.00
_cell.angle_gamma   90.00
#
_symmetry.space_group_name_H-M   'P 1'
#
loop_
_entity.id
_entity.type
_entity.pdbx_description
1 polymer ?
#
loop_
_entity_poly.entity_id
_entity_poly.type
_entity_poly.pdbx_seq_one_letter_code
_entity_poly.pdbx_strand_id
1 'polypeptide(L)'
;MKFNRSQVKKYLQLSDFTSLFIEELGWDYADISPIYLSVNGENYTIKAISQKRGLMVYHCLPENGLLPNSQIRKKIDIEVTSYSQEHLIIYTDKGQEKQIWQWVRREPGKPVTSRENHYHIHQSGEGLIQKLETIYISIKEEENLTLLEVTKKTKKAFDVDKVTKKFYDQFKKEYSTFLGFIDGIPVKFDQEWYAS
;
A
#
# COMPACT_ATOMS: atom_id res chain seq x y z
N MET A 1 9.24 -14.12 10.51
CA MET A 1 8.62 -12.78 10.50
C MET A 1 7.12 -12.95 10.40
N LYS A 2 6.33 -12.05 11.01
CA LYS A 2 4.86 -12.07 11.00
C LYS A 2 4.38 -10.63 10.85
N PHE A 3 3.36 -10.41 10.02
CA PHE A 3 2.75 -9.10 9.81
C PHE A 3 2.16 -8.54 11.12
N ASN A 4 2.64 -7.39 11.60
CA ASN A 4 2.14 -6.75 12.81
C ASN A 4 1.34 -5.48 12.48
N ARG A 5 0.01 -5.58 12.54
CA ARG A 5 -0.91 -4.46 12.26
C ARG A 5 -0.64 -3.21 13.09
N SER A 6 -0.24 -3.36 14.35
CA SER A 6 0.01 -2.22 15.26
C SER A 6 1.24 -1.44 14.80
N GLN A 7 2.31 -2.14 14.44
CA GLN A 7 3.53 -1.54 13.92
C GLN A 7 3.35 -0.96 12.53
N VAL A 8 2.63 -1.64 11.65
CA VAL A 8 2.23 -1.11 10.34
C VAL A 8 1.50 0.22 10.51
N LYS A 9 0.52 0.30 11.42
CA LYS A 9 -0.20 1.55 11.71
C LYS A 9 0.74 2.65 12.19
N LYS A 10 1.66 2.33 13.10
CA LYS A 10 2.67 3.27 13.59
C LYS A 10 3.53 3.81 12.45
N TYR A 11 4.07 2.94 11.60
CA TYR A 11 4.90 3.35 10.47
C TYR A 11 4.13 4.17 9.44
N LEU A 12 2.85 3.85 9.19
CA LEU A 12 1.98 4.68 8.38
C LEU A 12 1.78 6.08 8.96
N GLN A 13 1.61 6.22 10.29
CA GLN A 13 1.45 7.53 10.92
C GLN A 13 2.73 8.36 10.91
N LEU A 14 3.89 7.72 11.03
CA LEU A 14 5.20 8.36 10.98
C LEU A 14 5.70 8.59 9.54
N SER A 15 5.00 8.05 8.54
CA SER A 15 5.46 7.98 7.15
C SER A 15 6.86 7.35 7.00
N ASP A 16 7.18 6.39 7.89
CA ASP A 16 8.41 5.59 7.83
C ASP A 16 8.19 4.38 6.90
N PHE A 17 8.19 4.66 5.61
CA PHE A 17 7.91 3.65 4.60
C PHE A 17 9.04 2.62 4.50
N THR A 18 10.29 2.97 4.80
CA THR A 18 11.38 2.00 4.77
C THR A 18 11.15 0.93 5.83
N SER A 19 10.96 1.32 7.09
CA SER A 19 10.69 0.34 8.16
C SER A 19 9.40 -0.42 7.91
N LEU A 20 8.34 0.24 7.41
CA LEU A 20 7.11 -0.44 7.01
C LEU A 20 7.38 -1.61 6.05
N PHE A 21 8.10 -1.37 4.96
CA PHE A 21 8.29 -2.39 3.93
C PHE A 21 9.28 -3.48 4.37
N ILE A 22 10.38 -3.10 5.01
CA ILE A 22 11.42 -4.04 5.40
C ILE A 22 11.02 -4.85 6.64
N GLU A 23 10.50 -4.19 7.67
CA GLU A 23 10.24 -4.80 8.99
C GLU A 23 8.83 -5.36 9.15
N GLU A 24 7.89 -5.03 8.27
CA GLU A 24 6.51 -5.54 8.39
C GLU A 24 6.00 -6.24 7.15
N LEU A 25 6.48 -5.89 5.95
CA LEU A 25 6.00 -6.49 4.70
C LEU A 25 6.90 -7.63 4.17
N GLY A 26 8.12 -7.78 4.69
CA GLY A 26 9.08 -8.77 4.20
C GLY A 26 9.63 -8.41 2.82
N TRP A 27 9.75 -7.10 2.53
CA TRP A 27 10.34 -6.60 1.30
C TRP A 27 11.83 -6.32 1.51
N ASP A 28 12.53 -6.07 0.41
CA ASP A 28 13.97 -5.89 0.40
C ASP A 28 14.33 -4.41 0.21
N TYR A 29 15.52 -4.01 0.66
CA TYR A 29 16.01 -2.67 0.39
C TYR A 29 16.16 -2.44 -1.11
N ALA A 30 15.80 -1.24 -1.57
CA ALA A 30 16.10 -0.77 -2.91
C ALA A 30 17.37 0.07 -2.89
N ASP A 31 18.43 -0.39 -3.55
CA ASP A 31 19.67 0.36 -3.68
C ASP A 31 19.74 1.05 -5.06
N ILE A 32 18.90 2.07 -5.23
CA ILE A 32 18.82 2.86 -6.46
C ILE A 32 18.79 4.34 -6.11
N SER A 33 19.53 5.15 -6.85
CA SER A 33 19.54 6.60 -6.69
C SER A 33 18.15 7.22 -6.89
N PRO A 34 17.82 8.33 -6.20
CA PRO A 34 16.57 9.05 -6.43
C PRO A 34 16.40 9.47 -7.89
N ILE A 35 15.16 9.46 -8.36
CA ILE A 35 14.78 9.98 -9.67
C ILE A 35 14.34 11.44 -9.48
N TYR A 36 14.90 12.34 -10.29
CA TYR A 36 14.57 13.76 -10.29
C TYR A 36 13.76 14.09 -11.53
N LEU A 37 12.53 14.55 -11.34
CA LEU A 37 11.59 14.85 -12.42
C LEU A 37 11.16 16.31 -12.38
N SER A 38 10.95 16.90 -13.55
CA SER A 38 10.29 18.21 -13.66
C SER A 38 8.99 18.05 -14.45
N VAL A 39 7.86 18.31 -13.80
CA VAL A 39 6.52 18.13 -14.39
C VAL A 39 5.75 19.42 -14.21
N ASN A 40 5.29 20.00 -15.34
CA ASN A 40 4.58 21.29 -15.35
C ASN A 40 5.32 22.44 -14.64
N GLY A 41 6.66 22.43 -14.70
CA GLY A 41 7.49 23.48 -14.07
C GLY A 41 7.71 23.30 -12.56
N GLU A 42 7.26 22.18 -11.97
CA GLU A 42 7.55 21.81 -10.59
C GLU A 42 8.48 20.60 -10.54
N ASN A 43 9.37 20.59 -9.56
CA ASN A 43 10.33 19.50 -9.37
C ASN A 43 9.82 18.49 -8.34
N TYR A 44 10.06 17.22 -8.64
CA TYR A 44 9.67 16.07 -7.84
C TYR A 44 10.87 15.18 -7.63
N THR A 45 11.15 14.86 -6.35
CA THR A 45 12.15 13.85 -5.98
C THR A 45 11.43 12.55 -5.64
N ILE A 46 11.72 11.50 -6.40
CA ILE A 46 11.15 10.16 -6.25
C ILE A 46 12.24 9.24 -5.66
N LYS A 47 12.13 8.92 -4.38
CA LYS A 47 13.09 8.08 -3.67
C LYS A 47 12.66 6.62 -3.69
N ALA A 48 13.55 5.70 -4.04
CA ALA A 48 13.28 4.28 -3.87
C ALA A 48 13.30 3.95 -2.36
N ILE A 49 12.28 3.23 -1.90
CA ILE A 49 12.13 2.85 -0.49
C ILE A 49 12.41 1.36 -0.31
N SER A 50 11.84 0.54 -1.19
CA SER A 50 11.98 -0.91 -1.14
C SER A 50 11.72 -1.52 -2.52
N GLN A 51 12.06 -2.79 -2.67
CA GLN A 51 11.69 -3.58 -3.83
C GLN A 51 11.31 -4.99 -3.41
N LYS A 52 10.55 -5.67 -4.27
CA LYS A 52 10.39 -7.12 -4.18
C LYS A 52 10.40 -7.75 -5.56
N ARG A 53 11.42 -8.56 -5.83
CA ARG A 53 11.62 -9.25 -7.12
C ARG A 53 11.54 -8.33 -8.34
N GLY A 54 11.94 -7.06 -8.19
CA GLY A 54 11.91 -6.05 -9.25
C GLY A 54 10.65 -5.16 -9.28
N LEU A 55 9.64 -5.41 -8.44
CA LEU A 55 8.57 -4.44 -8.21
C LEU A 55 9.08 -3.38 -7.22
N MET A 56 9.13 -2.13 -7.67
CA MET A 56 9.70 -1.01 -6.91
C MET A 56 8.65 -0.26 -6.10
N VAL A 57 9.00 0.17 -4.89
CA VAL A 57 8.21 1.13 -4.12
C VAL A 57 8.97 2.43 -4.03
N TYR A 58 8.29 3.50 -4.42
CA TYR A 58 8.85 4.84 -4.36
C TYR A 58 8.07 5.72 -3.40
N HIS A 59 8.79 6.66 -2.78
CA HIS A 59 8.24 7.79 -2.05
C HIS A 59 8.52 9.08 -2.81
N CYS A 60 7.46 9.79 -3.14
CA CYS A 60 7.51 11.12 -3.73
C CYS A 60 7.18 12.16 -2.67
N LEU A 61 8.16 13.00 -2.36
CA LEU A 61 7.95 14.22 -1.57
C LEU A 61 8.08 15.43 -2.51
N PRO A 62 6.98 16.13 -2.83
CA PRO A 62 6.99 17.32 -3.66
C PRO A 62 7.82 18.44 -3.02
N GLU A 63 8.64 19.15 -3.81
CA GLU A 63 9.46 20.27 -3.29
C GLU A 63 8.60 21.45 -2.83
N ASN A 64 7.48 21.71 -3.49
CA ASN A 64 6.49 22.72 -3.08
C ASN A 64 5.72 22.32 -1.81
N GLY A 65 5.89 21.07 -1.34
CA GLY A 65 5.22 20.54 -0.16
C GLY A 65 3.74 20.21 -0.33
N LEU A 66 3.18 20.42 -1.51
CA LEU A 66 1.77 20.17 -1.82
C LEU A 66 1.61 18.85 -2.54
N LEU A 67 0.63 18.04 -2.12
CA LEU A 67 0.33 16.80 -2.82
C LEU A 67 0.00 17.09 -4.30
N PRO A 68 0.68 16.44 -5.26
CA PRO A 68 0.41 16.66 -6.68
C PRO A 68 -1.01 16.21 -6.97
N ASN A 69 -1.75 16.90 -7.84
CA ASN A 69 -3.09 16.47 -8.23
C ASN A 69 -3.05 15.19 -9.10
N SER A 70 -4.22 14.60 -9.39
CA SER A 70 -4.29 13.33 -10.15
C SER A 70 -3.68 13.41 -11.55
N GLN A 71 -3.77 14.56 -12.22
CA GLN A 71 -3.15 14.72 -13.55
C GLN A 71 -1.62 14.71 -13.46
N ILE A 72 -1.06 15.40 -12.46
CA ILE A 72 0.39 15.39 -12.22
C ILE A 72 0.88 14.00 -11.81
N ARG A 73 0.18 13.32 -10.90
CA ARG A 73 0.52 11.94 -10.50
C ARG A 73 0.53 10.96 -11.67
N LYS A 74 -0.37 11.11 -12.64
CA LYS A 74 -0.34 10.32 -13.89
C LYS A 74 0.89 10.62 -14.74
N LYS A 75 1.30 11.88 -14.85
CA LYS A 75 2.53 12.24 -15.57
C LYS A 75 3.78 11.69 -14.88
N ILE A 76 3.87 11.84 -13.56
CA ILE A 76 4.96 11.26 -12.75
C ILE A 76 5.03 9.75 -12.97
N ASP A 77 3.90 9.04 -12.90
CA ASP A 77 3.84 7.60 -13.14
C ASP A 77 4.34 7.20 -14.55
N ILE A 78 3.99 7.96 -15.58
CA ILE A 78 4.50 7.73 -16.94
C ILE A 78 6.02 7.87 -16.99
N GLU A 79 6.58 8.94 -16.39
CA GLU A 79 8.02 9.15 -16.32
C GLU A 79 8.73 8.05 -15.49
N VAL A 80 8.18 7.66 -14.34
CA VAL A 80 8.75 6.59 -13.50
C VAL A 80 8.72 5.23 -14.21
N THR A 81 7.77 5.01 -15.12
CA THR A 81 7.66 3.76 -15.89
C THR A 81 8.92 3.47 -16.72
N SER A 82 9.67 4.48 -17.17
CA SER A 82 10.94 4.25 -17.89
C SER A 82 12.06 3.70 -17.02
N TYR A 83 11.94 3.84 -15.69
CA TYR A 83 12.91 3.35 -14.72
C TYR A 83 12.52 1.98 -14.16
N SER A 84 11.23 1.78 -13.90
CA SER A 84 10.68 0.48 -13.49
C SER A 84 9.26 0.32 -14.00
N GLN A 85 8.99 -0.78 -14.69
CA GLN A 85 7.67 -1.04 -15.26
C GLN A 85 6.63 -1.39 -14.19
N GLU A 86 7.07 -2.14 -13.17
CA GLU A 86 6.27 -2.58 -12.04
C GLU A 86 6.62 -1.74 -10.82
N HIS A 87 5.71 -0.86 -10.40
CA HIS A 87 5.96 0.01 -9.25
C HIS A 87 4.69 0.44 -8.50
N LEU A 88 4.90 0.88 -7.27
CA LEU A 88 3.95 1.55 -6.39
C LEU A 88 4.56 2.89 -5.95
N ILE A 89 3.83 3.99 -6.12
CA ILE A 89 4.30 5.33 -5.70
C ILE A 89 3.46 5.82 -4.54
N ILE A 90 4.14 6.24 -3.47
CA ILE A 90 3.55 6.83 -2.28
C ILE A 90 3.86 8.32 -2.31
N TYR A 91 2.84 9.17 -2.31
CA TYR A 91 2.99 10.62 -2.25
C TYR A 91 2.64 11.11 -0.86
N THR A 92 3.44 12.02 -0.30
CA THR A 92 3.13 12.73 0.95
C THR A 92 3.10 14.23 0.74
N ASP A 93 2.31 14.94 1.54
CA ASP A 93 2.49 16.39 1.71
C ASP A 93 3.68 16.71 2.62
N LYS A 94 4.05 17.99 2.74
CA LYS A 94 5.16 18.45 3.59
C LYS A 94 5.01 18.06 5.06
N GLY A 95 3.79 18.11 5.58
CA GLY A 95 3.49 17.70 6.95
C GLY A 95 3.44 16.19 7.13
N GLN A 96 3.48 15.43 6.03
CA GLN A 96 3.32 13.98 5.98
C GLN A 96 2.03 13.49 6.67
N GLU A 97 1.01 14.36 6.69
CA GLU A 97 -0.29 14.07 7.28
C GLU A 97 -1.21 13.33 6.31
N LYS A 98 -1.00 13.55 5.02
CA LYS A 98 -1.80 13.01 3.91
C LYS A 98 -0.91 12.18 2.99
N GLN A 99 -1.40 11.00 2.67
CA GLN A 99 -0.74 10.04 1.80
C GLN A 99 -1.63 9.67 0.64
N ILE A 100 -1.04 9.51 -0.54
CA ILE A 100 -1.70 8.94 -1.71
C ILE A 100 -0.84 7.78 -2.20
N TRP A 101 -1.42 6.59 -2.19
CA TRP A 101 -0.80 5.37 -2.66
C TRP A 101 -1.32 5.07 -4.05
N GLN A 102 -0.46 5.19 -5.07
CA GLN A 102 -0.82 5.02 -6.47
C GLN A 102 -0.20 3.74 -7.02
N TRP A 103 -1.07 2.85 -7.49
CA TRP A 103 -0.68 1.71 -8.31
C TRP A 103 -1.40 1.80 -9.65
N VAL A 104 -0.69 1.54 -10.74
CA VAL A 104 -1.25 1.62 -12.09
C VAL A 104 -1.33 0.23 -12.70
N ARG A 105 -2.55 -0.16 -13.07
CA ARG A 105 -2.81 -1.41 -13.77
C ARG A 105 -2.32 -1.29 -15.21
N ARG A 106 -1.39 -2.16 -15.58
CA ARG A 106 -0.83 -2.28 -16.93
C ARG A 106 -1.03 -3.71 -17.42
N GLU A 107 -1.98 -3.92 -18.34
CA GLU A 107 -2.26 -5.22 -18.94
C GLU A 107 -2.28 -5.08 -20.47
N PRO A 108 -1.59 -5.96 -21.22
CA PRO A 108 -1.67 -5.97 -22.67
C PRO A 108 -3.13 -6.01 -23.15
N GLY A 109 -3.49 -5.13 -24.06
CA GLY A 109 -4.84 -5.05 -24.63
C GLY A 109 -5.91 -4.44 -23.73
N LYS A 110 -5.56 -3.89 -22.55
CA LYS A 110 -6.51 -3.16 -21.69
C LYS A 110 -6.07 -1.71 -21.44
N PRO A 111 -7.03 -0.80 -21.19
CA PRO A 111 -6.71 0.57 -20.83
C PRO A 111 -5.87 0.65 -19.54
N VAL A 112 -4.79 1.43 -19.59
CA VAL A 112 -3.99 1.76 -18.41
C VAL A 112 -4.89 2.47 -17.40
N THR A 113 -4.96 1.93 -16.18
CA THR A 113 -5.91 2.42 -15.17
C THR A 113 -5.20 2.68 -13.86
N SER A 114 -5.23 3.94 -13.40
CA SER A 114 -4.67 4.34 -12.11
C SER A 114 -5.62 4.02 -10.96
N ARG A 115 -5.09 3.39 -9.91
CA ARG A 115 -5.76 3.11 -8.64
C ARG A 115 -5.07 3.88 -7.54
N GLU A 116 -5.86 4.64 -6.80
CA GLU A 116 -5.35 5.46 -5.71
C GLU A 116 -6.02 5.11 -4.39
N ASN A 117 -5.22 5.00 -3.35
CA ASN A 117 -5.65 4.85 -1.97
C ASN A 117 -5.17 6.07 -1.18
N HIS A 118 -6.14 6.86 -0.70
CA HIS A 118 -5.87 8.05 0.09
C HIS A 118 -5.90 7.66 1.56
N TYR A 119 -4.93 8.16 2.33
CA TYR A 119 -4.83 7.94 3.76
C TYR A 119 -4.46 9.25 4.46
N HIS A 120 -5.04 9.48 5.63
CA HIS A 120 -4.69 10.58 6.52
C HIS A 120 -4.32 10.00 7.89
N ILE A 121 -3.26 10.50 8.51
CA ILE A 121 -2.70 9.95 9.76
C ILE A 121 -3.71 9.85 10.94
N HIS A 122 -4.74 10.70 10.95
CA HIS A 122 -5.79 10.72 11.97
C HIS A 122 -6.91 9.69 11.71
N GLN A 123 -6.93 9.06 10.53
CA GLN A 123 -7.88 7.99 10.21
C GLN A 123 -7.37 6.65 10.73
N SER A 124 -8.28 5.69 10.88
CA SER A 124 -7.92 4.35 11.34
C SER A 124 -6.88 3.67 10.45
N GLY A 125 -6.94 3.91 9.13
CA GLY A 125 -6.03 3.31 8.15
C GLY A 125 -6.36 1.85 7.81
N GLU A 126 -7.39 1.25 8.40
CA GLU A 126 -7.65 -0.20 8.29
C GLU A 126 -7.75 -0.71 6.84
N GLY A 127 -8.38 0.06 5.96
CA GLY A 127 -8.49 -0.32 4.55
C GLY A 127 -7.13 -0.34 3.84
N LEU A 128 -6.20 0.55 4.22
CA LEU A 128 -4.83 0.50 3.71
C LEU A 128 -4.05 -0.64 4.37
N ILE A 129 -4.19 -0.86 5.68
CA ILE A 129 -3.54 -1.96 6.41
C ILE A 129 -3.91 -3.32 5.80
N GLN A 130 -5.17 -3.56 5.45
CA GLN A 130 -5.60 -4.79 4.77
C GLN A 130 -4.96 -4.97 3.39
N LYS A 131 -4.75 -3.88 2.65
CA LYS A 131 -4.04 -3.92 1.37
C LYS A 131 -2.57 -4.26 1.57
N LEU A 132 -1.94 -3.66 2.57
CA LEU A 132 -0.54 -3.94 2.93
C LEU A 132 -0.37 -5.39 3.39
N GLU A 133 -1.31 -5.92 4.17
CA GLU A 133 -1.34 -7.34 4.57
C GLU A 133 -1.44 -8.28 3.37
N THR A 134 -2.14 -7.88 2.30
CA THR A 134 -2.25 -8.68 1.08
C THR A 134 -0.94 -8.78 0.31
N ILE A 135 -0.06 -7.77 0.43
CA ILE A 135 1.27 -7.73 -0.22
C ILE A 135 2.40 -8.13 0.73
N TYR A 136 2.10 -8.52 1.97
CA TYR A 136 3.05 -9.13 2.88
C TYR A 136 3.60 -10.43 2.28
N ILE A 137 4.92 -10.61 2.39
CA ILE A 137 5.64 -11.81 1.98
C ILE A 137 6.21 -12.48 3.23
N SER A 138 5.74 -13.69 3.52
CA SER A 138 6.30 -14.49 4.58
C SER A 138 7.60 -15.17 4.15
N ILE A 139 8.43 -15.56 5.14
CA ILE A 139 9.68 -16.31 4.90
C ILE A 139 9.44 -17.59 4.09
N LYS A 140 8.30 -18.27 4.29
CA LYS A 140 7.94 -19.49 3.55
C LYS A 140 7.64 -19.20 2.08
N GLU A 141 7.07 -18.04 1.77
CA GLU A 141 6.76 -17.64 0.39
C GLU A 141 8.02 -17.21 -0.36
N GLU A 142 9.05 -16.73 0.35
CA GLU A 142 10.27 -16.15 -0.22
C GLU A 142 11.02 -17.08 -1.19
N GLU A 143 11.09 -18.37 -0.87
CA GLU A 143 11.92 -19.35 -1.58
C GLU A 143 11.55 -19.50 -3.07
N ASN A 144 10.26 -19.44 -3.37
CA ASN A 144 9.75 -19.61 -4.73
C ASN A 144 9.15 -18.32 -5.30
N LEU A 145 9.33 -17.18 -4.63
CA LEU A 145 8.67 -15.93 -4.98
C LEU A 145 9.19 -15.37 -6.31
N THR A 146 8.27 -15.20 -7.25
CA THR A 146 8.53 -14.59 -8.56
C THR A 146 7.96 -13.17 -8.64
N LEU A 147 8.49 -12.35 -9.56
CA LEU A 147 7.90 -11.04 -9.88
C LEU A 147 6.41 -11.14 -10.23
N LEU A 148 6.03 -12.19 -10.98
CA LEU A 148 4.64 -12.42 -11.37
C LEU A 148 3.71 -12.58 -10.15
N GLU A 149 4.16 -13.28 -9.11
CA GLU A 149 3.38 -13.46 -7.88
C GLU A 149 3.28 -12.17 -7.07
N VAL A 150 4.38 -11.42 -6.98
CA VAL A 150 4.39 -10.10 -6.33
C VAL A 150 3.42 -9.15 -7.04
N THR A 151 3.49 -9.03 -8.37
CA THR A 151 2.55 -8.21 -9.15
C THR A 151 1.10 -8.69 -9.02
N LYS A 152 0.85 -10.02 -8.99
CA LYS A 152 -0.49 -10.57 -8.74
C LYS A 152 -1.03 -10.18 -7.36
N LYS A 153 -0.21 -10.25 -6.30
CA LYS A 153 -0.58 -9.80 -4.95
C LYS A 153 -0.86 -8.30 -4.91
N THR A 154 0.02 -7.49 -5.49
CA THR A 154 -0.17 -6.03 -5.57
C THR A 154 -1.43 -5.67 -6.33
N LYS A 155 -1.70 -6.32 -7.45
CA LYS A 155 -2.97 -6.17 -8.18
C LYS A 155 -4.17 -6.55 -7.30
N LYS A 156 -4.14 -7.69 -6.61
CA LYS A 156 -5.23 -8.11 -5.70
C LYS A 156 -5.48 -7.07 -4.60
N ALA A 157 -4.42 -6.45 -4.08
CA ALA A 157 -4.51 -5.44 -3.04
C ALA A 157 -5.04 -4.10 -3.56
N PHE A 158 -4.59 -3.63 -4.73
CA PHE A 158 -4.88 -2.26 -5.19
C PHE A 158 -5.98 -2.17 -6.26
N ASP A 159 -6.19 -3.20 -7.07
CA ASP A 159 -7.23 -3.26 -8.11
C ASP A 159 -8.57 -3.83 -7.60
N VAL A 160 -9.02 -3.32 -6.46
CA VAL A 160 -10.26 -3.78 -5.83
C VAL A 160 -11.43 -2.98 -6.41
N ASP A 161 -12.29 -3.62 -7.20
CA ASP A 161 -13.49 -2.98 -7.77
C ASP A 161 -14.46 -2.55 -6.66
N LYS A 162 -15.26 -1.50 -6.93
CA LYS A 162 -16.23 -0.93 -5.96
C LYS A 162 -17.21 -1.97 -5.38
N VAL A 163 -17.47 -3.07 -6.08
CA VAL A 163 -18.40 -4.14 -5.66
C VAL A 163 -17.86 -4.91 -4.45
N THR A 164 -16.57 -5.21 -4.42
CA THR A 164 -15.87 -5.86 -3.30
C THR A 164 -15.84 -5.00 -2.04
N LYS A 165 -15.81 -3.67 -2.19
CA LYS A 165 -15.89 -2.72 -1.06
C LYS A 165 -17.28 -2.77 -0.39
N LYS A 166 -18.36 -2.83 -1.16
CA LYS A 166 -19.72 -2.97 -0.63
C LYS A 166 -19.90 -4.26 0.17
N PHE A 167 -19.31 -5.36 -0.28
CA PHE A 167 -19.37 -6.63 0.44
C PHE A 167 -18.64 -6.55 1.80
N TYR A 168 -17.47 -5.90 1.82
CA TYR A 168 -16.69 -5.71 3.05
C TYR A 168 -17.37 -4.74 4.03
N ASP A 169 -17.96 -3.65 3.52
CA ASP A 169 -18.72 -2.69 4.34
C ASP A 169 -19.98 -3.34 4.93
N GLN A 170 -20.67 -4.19 4.15
CA GLN A 170 -21.83 -4.97 4.59
C GLN A 170 -21.43 -6.01 5.66
N PHE A 171 -20.34 -6.75 5.44
CA PHE A 171 -19.81 -7.72 6.40
C PHE A 171 -19.37 -7.05 7.73
N LYS A 172 -18.74 -5.87 7.66
CA LYS A 172 -18.32 -5.12 8.85
C LYS A 172 -19.52 -4.60 9.65
N LYS A 173 -20.58 -4.18 8.96
CA LYS A 173 -21.85 -3.78 9.58
C LYS A 173 -22.48 -4.96 10.31
N GLU A 174 -22.58 -6.11 9.65
CA GLU A 174 -23.11 -7.35 10.24
C GLU A 174 -22.27 -7.85 11.42
N TYR A 175 -20.94 -7.77 11.34
CA TYR A 175 -20.04 -8.11 12.45
C TYR A 175 -20.19 -7.17 13.66
N SER A 176 -20.34 -5.86 13.44
CA SER A 176 -20.62 -4.91 14.53
C SER A 176 -21.99 -5.11 15.18
N THR A 177 -22.99 -5.47 14.37
CA THR A 177 -24.32 -5.82 14.86
C THR A 177 -24.26 -7.11 15.66
N PHE A 178 -23.53 -8.13 15.20
CA PHE A 178 -23.34 -9.40 15.90
C PHE A 178 -22.64 -9.21 17.27
N LEU A 179 -21.63 -8.34 17.36
CA LEU A 179 -21.00 -7.98 18.64
C LEU A 179 -21.94 -7.24 19.60
N GLY A 180 -22.88 -6.44 19.08
CA GLY A 180 -23.88 -5.74 19.88
C GLY A 180 -25.01 -6.62 20.42
N PHE A 181 -25.18 -7.84 19.89
CA PHE A 181 -26.20 -8.81 20.34
C PHE A 181 -25.67 -9.79 21.40
N ILE A 182 -24.38 -9.75 21.74
CA ILE A 182 -23.83 -10.56 22.84
C ILE A 182 -24.03 -9.80 24.15
N ASP A 183 -25.23 -9.96 24.73
CA ASP A 183 -25.50 -9.59 26.11
C ASP A 183 -25.30 -10.83 27.00
N GLY A 184 -24.26 -10.83 27.84
CA GLY A 184 -24.15 -11.76 28.97
C GLY A 184 -23.29 -13.03 28.83
N ILE A 185 -22.30 -13.11 27.92
CA ILE A 185 -21.33 -14.23 27.92
C ILE A 185 -19.97 -13.76 28.46
N PRO A 186 -19.55 -14.16 29.68
CA PRO A 186 -18.17 -13.98 30.12
C PRO A 186 -17.33 -15.14 29.59
N VAL A 187 -16.72 -15.02 28.41
CA VAL A 187 -15.79 -16.04 27.91
C VAL A 187 -14.40 -15.44 27.72
N LYS A 188 -13.63 -15.54 28.80
CA LYS A 188 -12.21 -15.94 28.72
C LYS A 188 -12.20 -17.42 28.34
N PHE A 189 -12.12 -17.76 27.06
CA PHE A 189 -11.51 -19.03 26.62
C PHE A 189 -11.32 -19.07 25.08
N ASP A 190 -10.05 -19.03 24.70
CA ASP A 190 -9.37 -19.72 23.60
C ASP A 190 -9.99 -19.74 22.19
N GLN A 191 -9.52 -18.80 21.36
CA GLN A 191 -9.54 -18.89 19.90
C GLN A 191 -8.12 -19.09 19.32
N GLU A 192 -7.25 -19.85 20.00
CA GLU A 192 -5.98 -20.30 19.42
C GLU A 192 -6.16 -21.48 18.44
N TRP A 193 -7.37 -22.01 18.26
CA TRP A 193 -7.57 -23.29 17.56
C TRP A 193 -8.30 -23.24 16.20
N TYR A 194 -8.72 -22.08 15.70
CA TYR A 194 -9.44 -21.98 14.42
C TYR A 194 -8.68 -21.26 13.29
N ALA A 195 -7.37 -21.08 13.44
CA ALA A 195 -6.52 -20.50 12.39
C ALA A 195 -5.15 -21.21 12.28
N SER A 196 -5.15 -22.54 12.21
CA SER A 196 -4.02 -23.26 11.59
C SER A 196 -4.20 -23.29 10.07
#